data_AF-A0A2K1EKH4-F1
#
_entry.id   AF-A0A2K1EKH4-F1
#
_cell.length_a   1.000
_cell.length_b   1.000
_cell.length_c   1.000
_cell.angle_alpha   90.00
_cell.angle_beta   90.00
_cell.angle_gamma   90.00
#
_symmetry.space_group_name_H-M   'P 1'
#
loop_
_entity.id
_entity.type
_entity.pdbx_description
1 polymer ?
#
loop_
_entity_poly.entity_id
_entity_poly.type
_entity_poly.pdbx_seq_one_letter_code
_entity_poly.pdbx_strand_id
1 'polypeptide(L)'
;MTQKRSPKSDRMYPWYVLSVTSLGAFLVLVNIGTLNVALPELSQQFHANAAASSWILLSYMLVNTILILIFGQISDIFGRSRMYLIGMAIFTVSSLLLGYAFNVEVLILLRIVQAAGGALVVTNTTPLITDAFPQSQLGTGLGLNLLSASVAQVLGPVVGGVVTTA
;
A
#
# COMPACT_ATOMS: atom_id res chain seq x y z
N MET A 1 -6.05 13.10 28.55
CA MET A 1 -5.74 14.53 28.28
C MET A 1 -6.20 14.84 26.86
N THR A 2 -7.44 15.31 26.74
CA THR A 2 -8.10 15.63 25.47
C THR A 2 -7.65 17.02 25.01
N GLN A 3 -6.72 17.06 24.06
CA GLN A 3 -6.24 18.29 23.43
C GLN A 3 -7.40 18.90 22.63
N LYS A 4 -8.06 19.94 23.17
CA LYS A 4 -9.08 20.72 22.49
C LYS A 4 -8.47 21.32 21.22
N ARG A 5 -8.79 20.75 20.06
CA ARG A 5 -8.40 21.27 18.75
C ARG A 5 -9.24 22.50 18.39
N SER A 6 -8.66 23.38 17.59
CA SER A 6 -9.33 24.60 17.11
C SER A 6 -10.53 24.23 16.22
N PRO A 7 -11.68 24.94 16.31
CA PRO A 7 -12.91 24.60 15.59
C PRO A 7 -12.78 24.66 14.04
N LYS A 8 -11.74 25.33 13.51
CA LYS A 8 -11.39 25.27 12.07
C LYS A 8 -10.59 24.02 11.71
N SER A 9 -9.74 23.53 12.63
CA SER A 9 -8.98 22.29 12.47
C SER A 9 -9.90 21.06 12.42
N ASP A 10 -11.05 21.09 13.11
CA ASP A 10 -12.01 19.97 13.10
C ASP A 10 -12.70 19.77 11.74
N ARG A 11 -12.87 20.83 10.94
CA ARG A 11 -13.45 20.71 9.58
C ARG A 11 -12.46 20.26 8.52
N MET A 12 -11.18 20.61 8.64
CA MET A 12 -10.14 20.22 7.67
C MET A 12 -9.48 18.88 8.01
N TYR A 13 -9.51 18.46 9.28
CA TYR A 13 -8.91 17.20 9.73
C TYR A 13 -9.36 15.96 8.92
N PRO A 14 -10.65 15.76 8.60
CA PRO A 14 -11.09 14.61 7.80
C PRO A 14 -10.45 14.61 6.41
N TRP A 15 -10.37 15.78 5.77
CA TRP A 15 -9.74 15.95 4.45
C TRP A 15 -8.24 15.69 4.49
N TYR A 16 -7.54 16.11 5.55
CA TYR A 16 -6.13 15.76 5.74
C TYR A 16 -5.92 14.26 5.90
N VAL A 17 -6.74 13.60 6.73
CA VAL A 17 -6.69 12.15 6.90
C VAL A 17 -6.92 11.46 5.56
N LEU A 18 -7.97 11.84 4.83
CA LEU A 18 -8.27 11.30 3.50
C LEU A 18 -7.11 11.44 2.53
N SER A 19 -6.50 12.62 2.43
CA SER A 19 -5.40 12.86 1.51
C SER A 19 -4.19 11.98 1.83
N VAL A 20 -3.81 11.89 3.11
CA VAL A 20 -2.67 11.06 3.54
C VAL A 20 -2.96 9.58 3.32
N THR A 21 -4.14 9.11 3.75
CA THR A 21 -4.47 7.68 3.68
C THR A 21 -4.69 7.22 2.23
N SER A 22 -5.38 8.03 1.43
CA SER A 22 -5.60 7.74 0.01
C SER A 22 -4.28 7.76 -0.78
N LEU A 23 -3.38 8.70 -0.49
CA LEU A 23 -2.09 8.78 -1.19
C LEU A 23 -1.22 7.55 -0.88
N GLY A 24 -1.16 7.09 0.37
CA GLY A 24 -0.39 5.89 0.68
C GLY A 24 -1.01 4.62 0.10
N ALA A 25 -2.34 4.48 0.14
CA ALA A 25 -3.02 3.36 -0.52
C ALA A 25 -2.80 3.39 -2.04
N PHE A 26 -2.85 4.58 -2.65
CA PHE A 26 -2.55 4.81 -4.06
C PHE A 26 -1.14 4.32 -4.42
N LEU A 27 -0.13 4.69 -3.65
CA LEU A 27 1.26 4.27 -3.89
C LEU A 27 1.43 2.75 -3.80
N VAL A 28 0.77 2.10 -2.84
CA VAL A 28 0.77 0.65 -2.71
C VAL A 28 0.15 -0.01 -3.95
N LEU A 29 -0.99 0.51 -4.43
CA LEU A 29 -1.68 -0.02 -5.60
C LEU A 29 -0.91 0.18 -6.91
N VAL A 30 -0.28 1.35 -7.10
CA VAL A 30 0.59 1.63 -8.25
C VAL A 30 1.74 0.62 -8.29
N ASN A 31 2.38 0.35 -7.15
CA ASN A 31 3.50 -0.58 -7.08
C ASN A 31 3.15 -1.99 -7.58
N ILE A 32 1.98 -2.51 -7.19
CA ILE A 32 1.49 -3.83 -7.64
C ILE A 32 1.37 -3.84 -9.18
N GLY A 33 0.78 -2.79 -9.76
CA GLY A 33 0.61 -2.68 -11.20
C GLY A 33 1.94 -2.58 -11.96
N THR A 34 2.89 -1.80 -11.45
CA THR A 34 4.22 -1.62 -12.05
C THR A 34 4.96 -2.95 -12.20
N LEU A 35 4.83 -3.85 -11.23
CA LEU A 35 5.59 -5.09 -11.22
C LEU A 35 5.06 -6.17 -12.13
N ASN A 36 3.76 -6.19 -12.37
CA ASN A 36 3.19 -7.07 -13.39
C ASN A 36 3.79 -6.73 -14.76
N VAL A 37 4.10 -5.46 -15.02
CA VAL A 37 4.77 -5.02 -16.27
C VAL A 37 6.27 -5.31 -16.23
N ALA A 38 6.93 -5.11 -15.09
CA ALA A 38 8.38 -5.33 -14.97
C ALA A 38 8.79 -6.81 -14.83
N LEU A 39 7.84 -7.73 -14.62
CA LEU A 39 8.14 -9.14 -14.35
C LEU A 39 9.01 -9.81 -15.44
N PRO A 40 8.75 -9.65 -16.76
CA PRO A 40 9.56 -10.30 -17.78
C PRO A 40 11.04 -9.88 -17.71
N GLU A 41 11.30 -8.59 -17.49
CA GLU A 41 12.65 -8.06 -17.36
C GLU A 41 13.34 -8.52 -16.08
N LEU A 42 12.62 -8.50 -14.94
CA LEU A 42 13.13 -9.06 -13.69
C LEU A 42 13.46 -10.56 -13.84
N SER A 43 12.61 -11.31 -14.54
CA SER A 43 12.82 -12.73 -14.80
C SER A 43 14.08 -12.97 -15.63
N GLN A 44 14.34 -12.12 -16.62
CA GLN A 44 15.52 -12.19 -17.46
C GLN A 44 16.78 -11.79 -16.68
N GLN A 45 16.73 -10.67 -15.95
CA GLN A 45 17.84 -10.12 -15.16
C GLN A 45 18.33 -11.11 -14.10
N PHE A 46 17.41 -11.80 -13.42
CA PHE A 46 17.76 -12.76 -12.37
C PHE A 46 17.83 -14.21 -12.85
N HIS A 47 17.73 -14.46 -14.17
CA HIS A 47 17.66 -15.81 -14.74
C HIS A 47 16.62 -16.71 -14.04
N ALA A 48 15.50 -16.12 -13.64
CA ALA A 48 14.46 -16.80 -12.88
C ALA A 48 13.74 -17.83 -13.76
N ASN A 49 13.55 -19.04 -13.23
CA ASN A 49 12.68 -20.03 -13.87
C ASN A 49 11.20 -19.63 -13.73
N ALA A 50 10.32 -20.26 -14.53
CA ALA A 50 8.89 -19.93 -14.54
C ALA A 50 8.21 -20.02 -13.16
N ALA A 51 8.65 -20.97 -12.32
CA ALA A 51 8.14 -21.12 -10.97
C ALA A 51 8.57 -19.94 -10.08
N ALA A 52 9.84 -19.55 -10.13
CA ALA A 52 10.38 -18.43 -9.36
C ALA A 52 9.74 -17.11 -9.77
N SER A 53 9.55 -16.86 -11.07
CA SER A 53 8.85 -15.65 -11.57
C SER A 53 7.40 -15.58 -11.10
N SER A 54 6.71 -16.73 -11.04
CA SER A 54 5.36 -16.79 -10.46
C SER A 54 5.37 -16.45 -8.97
N TRP A 55 6.36 -16.96 -8.22
CA TRP A 55 6.52 -16.66 -6.79
C TRP A 55 6.85 -15.20 -6.50
N ILE A 56 7.51 -14.47 -7.39
CA ILE A 56 7.74 -13.03 -7.24
C ILE A 56 6.43 -12.27 -7.06
N LEU A 57 5.39 -12.61 -7.84
CA LEU A 57 4.07 -11.98 -7.72
C LEU A 57 3.22 -12.61 -6.62
N LEU A 58 3.15 -13.95 -6.58
CA LEU A 58 2.25 -14.68 -5.69
C LEU A 58 2.62 -14.51 -4.22
N SER A 59 3.92 -14.45 -3.88
CA SER A 59 4.37 -14.26 -2.50
C SER A 59 3.76 -13.00 -1.88
N TYR A 60 3.77 -11.89 -2.62
CA TYR A 60 3.17 -10.64 -2.16
C TYR A 60 1.66 -10.80 -1.94
N MET A 61 0.94 -11.36 -2.91
CA MET A 61 -0.51 -11.51 -2.83
C MET A 61 -0.95 -12.42 -1.68
N LEU A 62 -0.27 -13.55 -1.50
CA LEU A 62 -0.55 -14.51 -0.45
C LEU A 62 -0.33 -13.92 0.93
N VAL A 63 0.85 -13.31 1.15
CA VAL A 63 1.20 -12.70 2.43
C VAL A 63 0.26 -11.53 2.73
N ASN A 64 0.00 -10.67 1.76
CA ASN A 64 -0.93 -9.55 1.94
C ASN A 64 -2.33 -10.04 2.33
N THR A 65 -2.84 -11.08 1.67
CA THR A 65 -4.17 -11.66 1.97
C THR A 65 -4.25 -12.21 3.39
N ILE A 66 -3.24 -12.97 3.82
CA ILE A 66 -3.20 -13.54 5.18
C ILE A 66 -3.09 -12.43 6.22
N LEU A 67 -2.21 -11.45 5.98
CA LEU A 67 -1.90 -10.40 6.94
C LEU A 67 -3.00 -9.35 7.07
N ILE A 68 -3.83 -9.10 6.05
CA ILE A 68 -4.97 -8.18 6.18
C ILE A 68 -5.89 -8.60 7.33
N LEU A 69 -6.18 -9.89 7.47
CA LEU A 69 -7.04 -10.40 8.55
C LEU A 69 -6.39 -10.22 9.94
N ILE A 70 -5.10 -10.53 10.04
CA ILE A 70 -4.34 -10.47 11.29
C ILE A 70 -4.14 -9.00 11.72
N PHE A 71 -3.69 -8.16 10.79
CA PHE A 71 -3.43 -6.75 11.06
C PHE A 71 -4.69 -5.94 11.29
N GLY A 72 -5.85 -6.37 10.81
CA GLY A 72 -7.13 -5.77 11.19
C GLY A 72 -7.31 -5.80 12.70
N GLN A 73 -7.18 -6.99 13.31
CA GLN A 73 -7.34 -7.17 14.76
C GLN A 73 -6.24 -6.46 15.55
N ILE A 74 -4.98 -6.56 15.11
CA ILE A 74 -3.85 -5.89 15.79
C ILE A 74 -4.02 -4.37 15.75
N SER A 75 -4.47 -3.81 14.63
CA SER A 75 -4.62 -2.37 14.47
C SER A 75 -5.73 -1.78 15.34
N ASP A 76 -6.75 -2.56 15.65
CA ASP A 76 -7.82 -2.16 16.56
C ASP A 76 -7.29 -2.01 18.00
N ILE A 77 -6.30 -2.81 18.39
CA ILE A 77 -5.68 -2.78 19.74
C ILE A 77 -4.61 -1.68 19.85
N PHE A 78 -3.69 -1.62 18.89
CA PHE A 78 -2.52 -0.72 18.96
C PHE A 78 -2.77 0.68 18.37
N GLY A 79 -3.91 0.87 17.71
CA GLY A 79 -4.33 2.12 17.09
C GLY A 79 -4.04 2.18 15.59
N ARG A 80 -5.11 2.37 14.82
CA ARG A 80 -5.12 2.36 13.34
C ARG A 80 -4.14 3.34 12.70
N SER A 81 -4.06 4.57 13.22
CA SER A 81 -3.19 5.62 12.65
C SER A 81 -1.71 5.29 12.80
N ARG A 82 -1.30 4.72 13.94
CA ARG A 82 0.08 4.29 14.17
C ARG A 82 0.43 3.12 13.27
N MET A 83 -0.45 2.12 13.18
CA MET A 83 -0.24 0.95 12.33
C MET A 83 -0.18 1.30 10.85
N TYR A 84 -0.99 2.26 10.39
CA TYR A 84 -0.90 2.79 9.03
C TYR A 84 0.48 3.40 8.74
N LEU A 85 1.00 4.26 9.63
CA LEU A 85 2.31 4.90 9.45
C LEU A 85 3.46 3.90 9.50
N ILE A 86 3.39 2.89 10.38
CA ILE A 86 4.36 1.80 10.43
C ILE A 86 4.34 1.01 9.12
N GLY A 87 3.14 0.64 8.65
CA GLY A 87 2.97 -0.04 7.37
C GLY A 87 3.56 0.74 6.21
N MET A 88 3.29 2.04 6.16
CA MET A 88 3.83 2.94 5.16
C MET A 88 5.35 3.00 5.19
N ALA A 89 5.96 3.10 6.38
CA ALA A 89 7.41 3.09 6.53
C ALA A 89 8.03 1.77 6.05
N ILE A 90 7.45 0.63 6.46
CA ILE A 90 7.89 -0.71 6.03
C ILE A 90 7.79 -0.82 4.50
N PHE A 91 6.66 -0.40 3.92
CA PHE A 91 6.43 -0.45 2.48
C PHE A 91 7.44 0.41 1.71
N THR A 92 7.69 1.63 2.15
CA THR A 92 8.66 2.53 1.50
C THR A 92 10.08 1.98 1.59
N VAL A 93 10.52 1.55 2.78
CA VAL A 93 11.88 1.03 2.97
C VAL A 93 12.11 -0.24 2.15
N SER A 94 11.16 -1.19 2.20
CA SER A 94 11.25 -2.41 1.39
C SER A 94 11.21 -2.13 -0.12
N SER A 95 10.42 -1.15 -0.57
CA SER A 95 10.39 -0.72 -1.98
C SER A 95 11.74 -0.18 -2.45
N LEU A 96 12.44 0.57 -1.60
CA LEU A 96 13.79 1.05 -1.90
C LEU A 96 14.80 -0.09 -1.92
N LEU A 97 14.71 -1.02 -0.96
CA LEU A 97 15.61 -2.18 -0.88
C LEU A 97 15.42 -3.15 -2.05
N LEU A 98 14.22 -3.25 -2.63
CA LEU A 98 13.97 -4.08 -3.82
C LEU A 98 14.84 -3.67 -5.01
N GLY A 99 15.20 -2.38 -5.14
CA GLY A 99 16.12 -1.91 -6.17
C GLY A 99 17.56 -2.42 -6.01
N TYR A 100 17.92 -2.92 -4.83
CA TYR A 100 19.24 -3.48 -4.52
C TYR A 100 19.24 -5.02 -4.44
N ALA A 101 18.15 -5.68 -4.86
CA ALA A 101 18.07 -7.13 -4.84
C ALA A 101 19.10 -7.74 -5.81
N PHE A 102 19.89 -8.70 -5.31
CA PHE A 102 20.99 -9.33 -6.05
C PHE A 102 20.66 -10.75 -6.53
N ASN A 103 19.56 -11.35 -6.07
CA ASN A 103 19.04 -12.62 -6.55
C ASN A 103 17.52 -12.72 -6.33
N VAL A 104 16.90 -13.75 -6.94
CA VAL A 104 15.44 -13.95 -6.87
C VAL A 104 14.95 -14.20 -5.46
N GLU A 105 15.72 -14.95 -4.65
CA GLU A 105 15.32 -15.30 -3.29
C GLU A 105 15.19 -14.07 -2.40
N VAL A 106 16.18 -13.16 -2.47
CA VAL A 106 16.17 -11.88 -1.76
C VAL A 106 15.04 -10.99 -2.26
N LEU A 107 14.77 -11.00 -3.57
CA LEU A 107 13.63 -10.27 -4.14
C LEU A 107 12.30 -10.79 -3.55
N ILE A 108 12.12 -12.11 -3.46
CA ILE A 108 10.93 -12.72 -2.84
C ILE A 108 10.86 -12.41 -1.33
N LEU A 109 11.97 -12.45 -0.60
CA LEU A 109 11.97 -12.09 0.83
C LEU A 109 11.57 -10.63 1.05
N LEU A 110 12.12 -9.71 0.25
CA LEU A 110 11.75 -8.29 0.30
C LEU A 110 10.28 -8.08 -0.12
N ARG A 111 9.74 -8.89 -1.04
CA ARG A 111 8.30 -8.89 -1.39
C ARG A 111 7.43 -9.24 -0.20
N ILE A 112 7.81 -10.26 0.57
CA ILE A 112 7.08 -10.68 1.76
C ILE A 112 7.05 -9.55 2.80
N VAL A 113 8.20 -8.89 3.03
CA VAL A 113 8.28 -7.74 3.93
C VAL A 113 7.45 -6.56 3.42
N GLN A 114 7.52 -6.28 2.12
CA GLN A 114 6.73 -5.22 1.49
C GLN A 114 5.23 -5.50 1.58
N ALA A 115 4.81 -6.76 1.40
CA ALA A 115 3.42 -7.19 1.53
C ALA A 115 2.89 -6.98 2.95
N ALA A 116 3.73 -7.18 3.98
CA ALA A 116 3.35 -6.84 5.35
C ALA A 116 3.09 -5.33 5.53
N GLY A 117 3.96 -4.48 4.96
CA GLY A 117 3.74 -3.03 4.95
C GLY A 117 2.47 -2.64 4.19
N GLY A 118 2.27 -3.20 3.00
CA GLY A 118 1.09 -2.99 2.18
C GLY A 118 -0.21 -3.41 2.87
N ALA A 119 -0.22 -4.55 3.55
CA ALA A 119 -1.37 -5.05 4.30
C ALA A 119 -1.77 -4.08 5.42
N LEU A 120 -0.81 -3.54 6.18
CA LEU A 120 -1.07 -2.55 7.22
C LEU A 120 -1.69 -1.27 6.66
N VAL A 121 -1.22 -0.80 5.50
CA VAL A 121 -1.75 0.39 4.83
C VAL A 121 -3.19 0.14 4.37
N VAL A 122 -3.41 -0.93 3.59
CA VAL A 122 -4.72 -1.24 3.00
C VAL A 122 -5.77 -1.48 4.08
N THR A 123 -5.43 -2.24 5.12
CA THR A 123 -6.36 -2.59 6.20
C THR A 123 -6.80 -1.37 7.01
N ASN A 124 -5.91 -0.38 7.18
CA ASN A 124 -6.20 0.80 8.00
C ASN A 124 -6.72 2.00 7.22
N THR A 125 -6.64 2.00 5.88
CA THR A 125 -7.05 3.14 5.04
C THR A 125 -8.54 3.45 5.20
N THR A 126 -9.41 2.48 4.92
CA THR A 126 -10.87 2.67 5.00
C THR A 126 -11.33 2.99 6.42
N PRO A 127 -10.90 2.25 7.46
CA PRO A 127 -11.28 2.57 8.84
C PRO A 127 -10.85 3.95 9.32
N LEU A 128 -9.66 4.44 8.93
CA LEU A 128 -9.22 5.79 9.29
C LEU A 128 -10.10 6.87 8.66
N ILE A 129 -10.57 6.65 7.43
CA ILE A 129 -11.50 7.57 6.77
C ILE A 129 -12.86 7.52 7.47
N THR A 130 -13.37 6.33 7.80
CA THR A 130 -14.66 6.20 8.51
C THR A 130 -14.64 6.83 9.89
N ASP A 131 -13.51 6.73 10.61
CA ASP A 131 -13.35 7.33 11.93
C ASP A 131 -13.20 8.86 11.88
N ALA A 132 -12.69 9.40 10.77
CA ALA A 132 -12.44 10.83 10.61
C ALA A 132 -13.64 11.62 10.05
N PHE A 133 -14.45 11.03 9.17
CA PHE A 133 -15.56 11.74 8.52
C PHE A 133 -16.88 11.65 9.30
N PRO A 134 -17.67 12.74 9.36
CA PRO A 134 -19.05 12.66 9.84
C PRO A 134 -19.92 11.86 8.85
N GLN A 135 -20.96 11.18 9.33
CA GLN A 135 -21.82 10.31 8.51
C GLN A 135 -22.40 11.00 7.25
N SER A 136 -22.66 12.32 7.32
CA SER A 136 -23.19 13.09 6.18
C SER A 136 -22.20 13.27 5.03
N GLN A 137 -20.89 13.15 5.27
CA GLN A 137 -19.83 13.33 4.27
C GLN A 137 -19.02 12.05 4.01
N LEU A 138 -19.32 10.98 4.74
CA LEU A 138 -18.58 9.72 4.66
C LEU A 138 -18.63 9.12 3.26
N GLY A 139 -19.78 9.18 2.58
CA GLY A 139 -19.92 8.71 1.20
C GLY A 139 -18.97 9.40 0.23
N THR A 140 -18.78 10.72 0.38
CA THR A 140 -17.83 11.50 -0.42
C THR A 140 -16.39 11.08 -0.11
N GLY A 141 -16.04 10.92 1.17
CA GLY A 141 -14.70 10.49 1.58
C GLY A 141 -14.33 9.11 1.04
N LEU A 142 -15.22 8.13 1.20
CA LEU A 142 -15.02 6.77 0.67
C LEU A 142 -15.02 6.75 -0.86
N GLY A 143 -15.87 7.54 -1.50
CA GLY A 143 -15.91 7.68 -2.96
C GLY A 143 -14.59 8.21 -3.51
N LEU A 144 -14.00 9.24 -2.91
CA LEU A 144 -12.70 9.77 -3.30
C LEU A 144 -11.55 8.78 -3.09
N ASN A 145 -11.60 8.00 -2.01
CA ASN A 145 -10.63 6.93 -1.80
C ASN A 145 -10.73 5.84 -2.88
N LEU A 146 -11.96 5.44 -3.26
CA LEU A 146 -12.18 4.49 -4.35
C LEU A 146 -11.72 5.04 -5.71
N LEU A 147 -12.00 6.32 -6.00
CA LEU A 147 -11.51 6.98 -7.21
C LEU A 147 -9.97 6.95 -7.25
N SER A 148 -9.32 7.27 -6.13
CA SER A 148 -7.87 7.21 -6.01
C SER A 148 -7.35 5.79 -6.30
N ALA A 149 -7.98 4.76 -5.73
CA ALA A 149 -7.62 3.37 -5.97
C ALA A 149 -7.79 2.94 -7.44
N SER A 150 -8.86 3.37 -8.10
CA SER A 150 -9.09 3.10 -9.52
C SER A 150 -8.05 3.77 -10.42
N VAL A 151 -7.73 5.03 -10.13
CA VAL A 151 -6.67 5.75 -10.86
C VAL A 151 -5.31 5.08 -10.65
N ALA A 152 -5.01 4.61 -9.44
CA ALA A 152 -3.79 3.86 -9.14
C ALA A 152 -3.66 2.59 -9.98
N GLN A 153 -4.74 1.82 -10.15
CA GLN A 153 -4.72 0.59 -10.96
C GLN A 153 -4.42 0.86 -12.43
N VAL A 154 -4.93 1.97 -12.98
CA VAL A 154 -4.63 2.36 -14.37
C VAL A 154 -3.20 2.88 -14.50
N LEU A 155 -2.73 3.67 -13.53
CA LEU A 155 -1.40 4.27 -13.57
C LEU A 155 -0.29 3.26 -13.26
N GLY A 156 -0.54 2.21 -12.48
CA GLY A 156 0.46 1.20 -12.11
C GLY A 156 1.22 0.64 -13.31
N PRO A 157 0.54 0.04 -14.31
CA PRO A 157 1.17 -0.46 -15.53
C PRO A 157 1.86 0.63 -16.36
N VAL A 158 1.29 1.84 -16.43
CA VAL A 158 1.88 2.97 -17.17
C VAL A 158 3.20 3.39 -16.58
N VAL A 159 3.24 3.58 -15.26
CA VAL A 159 4.47 3.90 -14.51
C VAL A 159 5.49 2.77 -14.67
N GLY A 160 5.04 1.51 -14.59
CA GLY A 160 5.91 0.36 -14.81
C GLY A 160 6.57 0.39 -16.18
N GLY A 161 5.79 0.55 -17.25
CA GLY A 161 6.31 0.60 -18.61
C GLY A 161 7.30 1.75 -18.84
N VAL A 162 7.05 2.93 -18.27
CA VAL A 162 8.00 4.06 -18.34
C VAL A 162 9.30 3.72 -17.64
N VAL A 163 9.27 3.07 -16.48
CA VAL A 163 10.47 2.73 -15.70
C VAL A 163 11.30 1.63 -16.35
N THR A 164 10.66 0.64 -16.99
CA THR A 164 11.40 -0.44 -17.67
C THR A 164 11.86 -0.10 -19.09
N THR A 165 11.15 0.79 -19.79
CA THR A 165 11.53 1.19 -21.17
C THR A 165 12.52 2.36 -21.18
N ALA A 166 12.71 3.08 -20.06
CA ALA A 166 13.67 4.18 -19.92
C ALA A 166 15.09 3.68 -19.63
#